data_AF-A0A7S2PHE9-F1
#
_entry.id   AF-A0A7S2PHE9-F1
#
_cell.length_a   1.000
_cell.length_b   1.000
_cell.length_c   1.000
_cell.angle_alpha   90.00
_cell.angle_beta   90.00
_cell.angle_gamma   90.00
#
_symmetry.space_group_name_H-M   'P 1'
#
loop_
_entity.id
_entity.type
_entity.pdbx_description
1 polymer ?
#
loop_
_entity_poly.entity_id
_entity_poly.type
_entity_poly.pdbx_seq_one_letter_code
_entity_poly.pdbx_strand_id
1 'polypeptide(L)'
;WGFYTPPAPLPEAADPGAEQAAPEAAPLAGEALWERTEALLRWRASAAASAARPLFVFDWDDTILPTGALTAEGHFAVQTLPVEHRESMERLLTLMLWSHRDELAACAAGAAKVLRQAQKVGEVVIVTNAVQGWVQNTSSRFLPTLVPELAGIPVISARSIFEPQGVADPARWKALCFQRIAACVGLGEHGLGHFVSIGDSWHERAATFEVATVGSVPRFAKSLKLLERPSIAQLGQQLEVCAAWIEHLATYPGFLDLSFQDNMDVGPLVLPGVTAASPSPAADASELEADEADESAPSGLDDAGESQDGNDVAMEQGSAE
;
A
#
# COMPACT_ATOMS: atom_id res chain seq x y z
N TRP A 1 64.70 12.15 60.02
CA TRP A 1 63.92 13.30 60.52
C TRP A 1 62.71 13.44 59.62
N GLY A 2 61.63 12.75 60.00
CA GLY A 2 60.43 12.62 59.18
C GLY A 2 59.46 13.76 59.39
N PHE A 3 58.90 14.23 58.27
CA PHE A 3 57.57 14.82 58.22
C PHE A 3 56.67 13.74 57.62
N TYR A 4 55.73 13.22 58.42
CA TYR A 4 54.74 12.25 57.95
C TYR A 4 53.50 13.00 57.45
N THR A 5 53.31 12.98 56.14
CA THR A 5 52.07 13.39 55.46
C THR A 5 51.11 12.20 55.47
N PRO A 6 49.86 12.34 55.93
CA PRO A 6 48.89 11.25 55.89
C PRO A 6 48.46 10.92 54.45
N PRO A 7 48.23 9.63 54.12
CA PRO A 7 47.86 9.18 52.79
C PRO A 7 46.38 9.47 52.47
N ALA A 8 46.08 9.89 51.24
CA ALA A 8 44.78 9.63 50.62
C ALA A 8 44.75 8.13 50.25
N PRO A 9 43.73 7.32 50.60
CA PRO A 9 42.57 7.11 49.71
C PRO A 9 41.31 6.57 50.48
N LEU A 10 40.14 6.29 49.89
CA LEU A 10 39.79 5.25 48.90
C LEU A 10 38.53 5.67 48.10
N PRO A 11 38.38 5.22 46.84
CA PRO A 11 37.15 5.45 46.09
C PRO A 11 36.00 4.70 46.76
N GLU A 12 34.88 5.39 46.99
CA GLU A 12 33.64 4.76 47.45
C GLU A 12 33.24 3.65 46.48
N ALA A 13 32.86 2.52 47.06
CA ALA A 13 32.42 1.34 46.35
C ALA A 13 31.21 1.67 45.46
N ALA A 14 31.30 1.29 44.20
CA ALA A 14 30.18 1.36 43.27
C ALA A 14 29.01 0.51 43.79
N ASP A 15 27.82 1.12 43.81
CA ASP A 15 26.55 0.48 44.08
C ASP A 15 26.25 -0.61 43.01
N PRO A 16 26.04 -1.89 43.38
CA PRO A 16 25.73 -2.95 42.42
C PRO A 16 24.23 -3.00 42.04
N GLY A 17 23.43 -1.97 42.36
CA GLY A 17 21.98 -1.93 42.10
C GLY A 17 21.48 -0.93 41.06
N ALA A 18 22.36 -0.17 40.38
CA ALA A 18 21.94 0.77 39.35
C ALA A 18 21.72 0.03 38.01
N GLU A 19 20.46 -0.32 37.73
CA GLU A 19 20.00 -0.69 36.40
C GLU A 19 20.32 0.46 35.44
N GLN A 20 21.44 0.33 34.74
CA GLN A 20 21.83 1.23 33.67
C GLN A 20 20.72 1.15 32.62
N ALA A 21 19.87 2.16 32.57
CA ALA A 21 19.03 2.41 31.42
C ALA A 21 19.94 2.32 30.19
N ALA A 22 19.66 1.35 29.31
CA ALA A 22 20.40 1.16 28.09
C ALA A 22 20.51 2.52 27.38
N PRO A 23 21.69 2.89 26.85
CA PRO A 23 21.80 4.12 26.09
C PRO A 23 20.74 4.07 24.99
N GLU A 24 19.88 5.09 24.94
CA GLU A 24 18.87 5.27 23.89
C GLU A 24 19.63 5.18 22.56
N ALA A 25 19.47 4.06 21.85
CA ALA A 25 20.30 3.74 20.71
C ALA A 25 20.15 4.87 19.69
N ALA A 26 21.27 5.47 19.28
CA ALA A 26 21.27 6.51 18.26
C ALA A 26 20.40 6.05 17.07
N PRO A 27 19.55 6.93 16.51
CA PRO A 27 18.67 6.54 15.43
C PRO A 27 19.53 5.97 14.30
N LEU A 28 19.21 4.74 13.90
CA LEU A 28 19.86 4.13 12.77
C LEU A 28 19.66 5.02 11.55
N ALA A 29 20.73 5.21 10.76
CA ALA A 29 20.67 5.98 9.54
C ALA A 29 20.48 5.06 8.34
N GLY A 30 19.57 5.44 7.43
CA GLY A 30 19.50 4.90 6.08
C GLY A 30 19.45 3.38 6.01
N GLU A 31 20.52 2.78 5.45
CA GLU A 31 20.66 1.34 5.24
C GLU A 31 20.52 0.52 6.52
N ALA A 32 20.99 1.01 7.67
CA ALA A 32 20.85 0.25 8.91
C ALA A 32 19.37 0.12 9.37
N LEU A 33 18.51 1.11 9.03
CA LEU A 33 17.06 0.97 9.19
C LEU A 33 16.50 -0.06 8.21
N TRP A 34 16.96 -0.03 6.96
CA TRP A 34 16.55 -0.98 5.93
C TRP A 34 16.90 -2.42 6.33
N GLU A 35 18.13 -2.69 6.76
CA GLU A 35 18.60 -4.04 7.14
C GLU A 35 17.72 -4.69 8.23
N ARG A 36 17.29 -3.92 9.24
CA ARG A 36 16.40 -4.43 10.28
C ARG A 36 15.05 -4.83 9.73
N THR A 37 14.48 -4.00 8.86
CA THR A 37 13.18 -4.29 8.25
C THR A 37 13.29 -5.42 7.23
N GLU A 38 14.36 -5.47 6.45
CA GLU A 38 14.63 -6.51 5.49
C GLU A 38 14.69 -7.90 6.15
N ALA A 39 15.39 -8.03 7.29
CA ALA A 39 15.43 -9.28 8.02
C ALA A 39 14.02 -9.76 8.43
N LEU A 40 13.16 -8.84 8.90
CA LEU A 40 11.78 -9.15 9.25
C LEU A 40 10.95 -9.53 8.02
N LEU A 41 11.06 -8.79 6.92
CA LEU A 41 10.34 -9.07 5.67
C LEU A 41 10.72 -10.44 5.09
N ARG A 42 12.02 -10.76 5.05
CA ARG A 42 12.50 -12.07 4.59
C ARG A 42 12.03 -13.21 5.49
N TRP A 43 12.08 -13.01 6.81
CA TRP A 43 11.58 -14.02 7.76
C TRP A 43 10.10 -14.32 7.50
N ARG A 44 9.26 -13.28 7.34
CA ARG A 44 7.83 -13.44 7.02
C ARG A 44 7.61 -14.12 5.68
N ALA A 45 8.33 -13.69 4.64
CA ALA A 45 8.24 -14.29 3.31
C ALA A 45 8.63 -15.78 3.32
N SER A 46 9.65 -16.16 4.09
CA SER A 46 10.07 -17.55 4.24
C SER A 46 9.09 -18.42 5.03
N ALA A 47 8.31 -17.81 5.93
CA ALA A 47 7.33 -18.50 6.77
C ALA A 47 5.98 -18.70 6.06
N ALA A 48 5.68 -17.88 5.04
CA ALA A 48 4.50 -18.05 4.22
C ALA A 48 4.62 -19.34 3.38
N ALA A 49 3.65 -20.25 3.53
CA ALA A 49 3.56 -21.44 2.68
C ALA A 49 3.50 -21.02 1.19
N SER A 50 4.05 -21.87 0.30
CA SER A 50 4.27 -21.75 -1.16
C SER A 50 3.21 -21.08 -2.06
N ALA A 51 2.08 -20.59 -1.54
CA ALA A 51 1.10 -19.83 -2.29
C ALA A 51 1.53 -18.37 -2.46
N ALA A 52 1.33 -17.80 -3.65
CA ALA A 52 1.55 -16.39 -3.94
C ALA A 52 0.55 -15.53 -3.12
N ARG A 53 0.96 -15.09 -1.93
CA ARG A 53 0.18 -14.17 -1.10
C ARG A 53 0.35 -12.74 -1.63
N PRO A 54 -0.73 -11.95 -1.76
CA PRO A 54 -0.63 -10.53 -2.06
C PRO A 54 0.17 -9.79 -0.98
N LEU A 55 0.98 -8.85 -1.41
CA LEU A 55 1.62 -7.86 -0.55
C LEU A 55 0.77 -6.59 -0.54
N PHE A 56 0.26 -6.23 0.64
CA PHE A 56 -0.41 -4.97 0.89
C PHE A 56 0.56 -3.97 1.51
N VAL A 57 0.65 -2.79 0.91
CA VAL A 57 1.38 -1.65 1.43
C VAL A 57 0.38 -0.56 1.79
N PHE A 58 0.35 -0.19 3.07
CA PHE A 58 -0.48 0.91 3.57
C PHE A 58 0.39 2.14 3.81
N ASP A 59 -0.10 3.31 3.40
CA ASP A 59 0.38 4.56 3.96
C ASP A 59 -0.17 4.79 5.38
N TRP A 60 0.38 5.79 6.07
CA TRP A 60 -0.02 6.17 7.42
C TRP A 60 -0.76 7.50 7.46
N ASP A 61 -0.12 8.56 6.98
CA ASP A 61 -0.62 9.93 7.05
C ASP A 61 -1.81 10.10 6.10
N ASP A 62 -2.92 10.63 6.60
CA ASP A 62 -4.21 10.78 5.89
C ASP A 62 -4.80 9.49 5.28
N THR A 63 -4.22 8.34 5.64
CA THR A 63 -4.61 7.00 5.18
C THR A 63 -5.05 6.09 6.33
N ILE A 64 -4.34 6.11 7.47
CA ILE A 64 -4.73 5.43 8.72
C ILE A 64 -4.97 6.45 9.83
N LEU A 65 -4.11 7.46 9.92
CA LEU A 65 -4.21 8.57 10.85
C LEU A 65 -4.67 9.83 10.11
N PRO A 66 -5.73 10.55 10.54
CA PRO A 66 -6.21 11.78 9.89
C PRO A 66 -5.29 12.96 10.23
N THR A 67 -4.06 12.88 9.74
CA THR A 67 -2.93 13.74 10.09
C THR A 67 -3.17 15.17 9.63
N GLY A 68 -3.76 15.37 8.45
CA GLY A 68 -4.15 16.65 7.91
C GLY A 68 -5.19 17.35 8.78
N ALA A 69 -6.25 16.64 9.20
CA ALA A 69 -7.26 17.18 10.11
C ALA A 69 -6.64 17.56 11.47
N LEU A 70 -5.85 16.65 12.06
CA LEU A 70 -5.16 16.91 13.34
C LEU A 70 -4.14 18.05 13.25
N THR A 71 -3.49 18.21 12.10
CA THR A 71 -2.56 19.33 11.84
C THR A 71 -3.30 20.65 11.75
N ALA A 72 -4.45 20.69 11.07
CA ALA A 72 -5.27 21.90 10.96
C ALA A 72 -5.77 22.40 12.32
N GLU A 73 -6.00 21.50 13.27
CA GLU A 73 -6.35 21.81 14.66
C GLU A 73 -5.14 22.15 15.56
N GLY A 74 -3.91 22.03 15.04
CA GLY A 74 -2.69 22.40 15.76
C GLY A 74 -2.09 21.32 16.67
N HIS A 75 -2.53 20.07 16.58
CA HIS A 75 -2.07 18.98 17.48
C HIS A 75 -0.57 18.67 17.40
N PHE A 76 0.09 19.08 16.32
CA PHE A 76 1.54 18.89 16.10
C PHE A 76 2.37 20.16 16.32
N ALA A 77 1.75 21.29 16.65
CA ALA A 77 2.43 22.58 16.75
C ALA A 77 2.85 22.96 18.19
N VAL A 78 2.46 22.19 19.21
CA VAL A 78 2.68 22.56 20.63
C VAL A 78 4.14 22.91 20.95
N GLN A 79 5.08 22.13 20.42
CA GLN A 79 6.51 22.30 20.72
C GLN A 79 7.09 23.60 20.14
N THR A 80 6.43 24.21 19.15
CA THR A 80 6.88 25.48 18.54
C THR A 80 6.43 26.71 19.34
N LEU A 81 5.53 26.53 20.33
CA LEU A 81 5.06 27.61 21.19
C LEU A 81 6.09 27.97 22.28
N PRO A 82 6.08 29.24 22.75
CA PRO A 82 6.78 29.64 23.97
C PRO A 82 6.38 28.77 25.15
N VAL A 83 7.33 28.48 26.05
CA VAL A 83 7.17 27.49 27.14
C VAL A 83 5.98 27.83 28.03
N GLU A 84 5.77 29.11 28.32
CA GLU A 84 4.68 29.64 29.13
C GLU A 84 3.27 29.38 28.56
N HIS A 85 3.16 29.09 27.26
CA HIS A 85 1.89 28.82 26.59
C HIS A 85 1.63 27.33 26.33
N ARG A 86 2.64 26.47 26.46
CA ARG A 86 2.55 25.04 26.09
C ARG A 86 1.50 24.31 26.91
N GLU A 87 1.54 24.42 28.23
CA GLU A 87 0.62 23.69 29.11
C GLU A 87 -0.85 24.07 28.86
N SER A 88 -1.12 25.37 28.70
CA SER A 88 -2.48 25.85 28.40
C SER A 88 -2.97 25.35 27.05
N MET A 89 -2.10 25.34 26.04
CA MET A 89 -2.42 24.79 24.72
C MET A 89 -2.63 23.27 24.77
N GLU A 90 -1.80 22.52 25.50
CA GLU A 90 -1.94 21.07 25.66
C GLU A 90 -3.29 20.70 26.30
N ARG A 91 -3.74 21.46 27.31
CA ARG A 91 -5.06 21.28 27.90
C ARG A 91 -6.18 21.53 26.89
N LEU A 92 -6.08 22.61 26.09
CA LEU A 92 -7.05 22.91 25.05
C LEU A 92 -7.11 21.80 23.99
N LEU A 93 -5.95 21.36 23.49
CA LEU A 93 -5.86 20.29 22.50
C LEU A 93 -6.39 18.96 23.04
N THR A 94 -6.18 18.67 24.32
CA THR A 94 -6.76 17.50 24.98
C THR A 94 -8.30 17.55 24.97
N LEU A 95 -8.89 18.72 25.23
CA LEU A 95 -10.34 18.91 25.15
C LEU A 95 -10.85 18.76 23.70
N MET A 96 -10.12 19.27 22.71
CA MET A 96 -10.47 19.10 21.29
C MET A 96 -10.39 17.63 20.85
N LEU A 97 -9.36 16.88 21.27
CA LEU A 97 -9.31 15.43 21.03
C LEU A 97 -10.49 14.71 21.70
N TRP A 98 -10.87 15.13 22.91
CA TRP A 98 -12.02 14.56 23.59
C TRP A 98 -13.35 14.80 22.86
N SER A 99 -13.51 15.95 22.18
CA SER A 99 -14.68 16.16 21.31
C SER A 99 -14.69 15.25 20.09
N HIS A 100 -13.53 14.85 19.57
CA HIS A 100 -13.41 13.91 18.45
C HIS A 100 -13.34 12.43 18.86
N ARG A 101 -13.52 12.10 20.15
CA ARG A 101 -13.28 10.73 20.66
C ARG A 101 -14.06 9.64 19.91
N ASP A 102 -15.31 9.91 19.52
CA ASP A 102 -16.16 8.93 18.85
C ASP A 102 -15.72 8.73 17.39
N GLU A 103 -15.32 9.81 16.71
CA GLU A 103 -14.78 9.76 15.35
C GLU A 103 -13.40 9.09 15.30
N LEU A 104 -12.52 9.40 16.26
CA LEU A 104 -11.22 8.75 16.40
C LEU A 104 -11.37 7.26 16.75
N ALA A 105 -12.33 6.91 17.60
CA ALA A 105 -12.64 5.51 17.90
C ALA A 105 -13.15 4.76 16.65
N ALA A 106 -14.03 5.38 15.86
CA ALA A 106 -14.49 4.81 14.59
C ALA A 106 -13.33 4.67 13.58
N CYS A 107 -12.46 5.67 13.48
CA CYS A 107 -11.26 5.63 12.66
C CYS A 107 -10.32 4.48 13.07
N ALA A 108 -10.03 4.35 14.36
CA ALA A 108 -9.21 3.26 14.89
C ALA A 108 -9.85 1.89 14.64
N ALA A 109 -11.17 1.76 14.79
CA ALA A 109 -11.90 0.52 14.50
C ALA A 109 -11.85 0.15 13.02
N GLY A 110 -12.04 1.12 12.12
CA GLY A 110 -11.89 0.94 10.67
C GLY A 110 -10.47 0.53 10.28
N ALA A 111 -9.46 1.21 10.82
CA ALA A 111 -8.05 0.88 10.62
C ALA A 111 -7.72 -0.55 11.08
N ALA A 112 -8.16 -0.92 12.29
CA ALA A 112 -8.00 -2.28 12.80
C ALA A 112 -8.67 -3.30 11.88
N LYS A 113 -9.89 -3.01 11.41
CA LYS A 113 -10.63 -3.90 10.52
C LYS A 113 -9.91 -4.12 9.20
N VAL A 114 -9.49 -3.05 8.50
CA VAL A 114 -8.82 -3.18 7.20
C VAL A 114 -7.47 -3.91 7.32
N LEU A 115 -6.68 -3.61 8.36
CA LEU A 115 -5.39 -4.27 8.59
C LEU A 115 -5.59 -5.77 8.88
N ARG A 116 -6.54 -6.13 9.75
CA ARG A 116 -6.87 -7.55 10.04
C ARG A 116 -7.35 -8.28 8.79
N GLN A 117 -8.18 -7.67 7.95
CA GLN A 117 -8.62 -8.31 6.71
C GLN A 117 -7.44 -8.53 5.76
N ALA A 118 -6.57 -7.53 5.60
CA ALA A 118 -5.39 -7.64 4.75
C ALA A 118 -4.44 -8.74 5.24
N GLN A 119 -4.21 -8.84 6.56
CA GLN A 119 -3.38 -9.89 7.16
C GLN A 119 -3.94 -11.30 6.97
N LYS A 120 -5.26 -11.49 6.90
CA LYS A 120 -5.85 -12.81 6.63
C LYS A 120 -5.47 -13.30 5.24
N VAL A 121 -5.57 -12.44 4.24
CA VAL A 121 -5.42 -12.83 2.82
C VAL A 121 -4.02 -12.58 2.25
N GLY A 122 -3.19 -11.76 2.89
CA GLY A 122 -1.88 -11.36 2.39
C GLY A 122 -0.86 -11.02 3.46
N GLU A 123 0.28 -10.50 3.02
CA GLU A 123 1.27 -9.83 3.87
C GLU A 123 0.97 -8.34 3.93
N VAL A 124 1.24 -7.71 5.07
CA VAL A 124 0.95 -6.29 5.30
C VAL A 124 2.21 -5.57 5.75
N VAL A 125 2.49 -4.43 5.13
CA VAL A 125 3.58 -3.51 5.48
C VAL A 125 3.03 -2.09 5.51
N ILE A 126 3.49 -1.27 6.45
CA ILE A 126 3.19 0.17 6.50
C ILE A 126 4.42 0.93 5.99
N VAL A 127 4.22 1.85 5.04
CA VAL A 127 5.28 2.71 4.48
C VAL A 127 4.84 4.16 4.54
N THR A 128 5.55 4.98 5.30
CA THR A 128 5.30 6.43 5.42
C THR A 128 6.50 7.25 4.93
N ASN A 129 6.23 8.46 4.44
CA ASN A 129 7.24 9.49 4.18
C ASN A 129 7.52 10.37 5.40
N ALA A 130 6.89 10.12 6.55
CA ALA A 130 7.26 10.71 7.82
C ALA A 130 8.56 10.08 8.36
N VAL A 131 9.15 10.69 9.38
CA VAL A 131 10.40 10.22 10.01
C VAL A 131 10.19 8.92 10.80
N GLN A 132 11.26 8.14 10.98
CA GLN A 132 11.23 6.92 11.80
C GLN A 132 10.68 7.20 13.21
N GLY A 133 9.82 6.32 13.71
CA GLY A 133 9.14 6.47 15.01
C GLY A 133 7.82 7.24 14.93
N TRP A 134 7.51 7.89 13.80
CA TRP A 134 6.27 8.68 13.63
C TRP A 134 5.01 7.85 13.86
N VAL A 135 4.91 6.68 13.23
CA VAL A 135 3.74 5.77 13.34
C VAL A 135 3.50 5.35 14.78
N GLN A 136 4.54 4.97 15.51
CA GLN A 136 4.45 4.51 16.90
C GLN A 136 4.02 5.64 17.84
N ASN A 137 4.62 6.82 17.67
CA ASN A 137 4.32 7.99 18.48
C ASN A 137 2.89 8.48 18.25
N THR A 138 2.46 8.55 17.00
CA THR A 138 1.14 9.08 16.64
C THR A 138 0.02 8.09 16.89
N SER A 139 0.21 6.79 16.65
CA SER A 139 -0.77 5.77 17.04
C SER A 139 -1.01 5.77 18.55
N SER A 140 0.05 5.78 19.36
CA SER A 140 -0.07 5.81 20.82
C SER A 140 -0.82 7.05 21.33
N ARG A 141 -0.64 8.19 20.66
CA ARG A 141 -1.25 9.46 21.05
C ARG A 141 -2.70 9.60 20.59
N PHE A 142 -3.00 9.26 19.34
CA PHE A 142 -4.28 9.59 18.70
C PHE A 142 -5.19 8.38 18.45
N LEU A 143 -4.61 7.18 18.29
CA LEU A 143 -5.33 5.93 18.01
C LEU A 143 -4.86 4.80 18.96
N PRO A 144 -4.89 4.98 20.29
CA PRO A 144 -4.25 4.05 21.23
C PRO A 144 -4.82 2.63 21.16
N THR A 145 -6.10 2.48 20.80
CA THR A 145 -6.75 1.17 20.62
C THR A 145 -6.29 0.41 19.38
N LEU A 146 -5.63 1.09 18.42
CA LEU A 146 -5.04 0.49 17.23
C LEU A 146 -3.65 -0.09 17.49
N VAL A 147 -2.94 0.37 18.53
CA VAL A 147 -1.56 -0.04 18.83
C VAL A 147 -1.37 -1.56 18.87
N PRO A 148 -2.26 -2.36 19.51
CA PRO A 148 -2.12 -3.82 19.50
C PRO A 148 -2.20 -4.44 18.10
N GLU A 149 -2.93 -3.84 17.16
CA GLU A 149 -3.08 -4.33 15.79
C GLU A 149 -1.85 -4.08 14.92
N LEU A 150 -1.05 -3.07 15.29
CA LEU A 150 0.22 -2.76 14.62
C LEU A 150 1.33 -3.73 15.03
N ALA A 151 1.12 -4.52 16.09
CA ALA A 151 2.12 -5.46 16.57
C ALA A 151 2.46 -6.49 15.47
N GLY A 152 3.74 -6.57 15.12
CA GLY A 152 4.23 -7.51 14.11
C GLY A 152 4.01 -7.08 12.66
N ILE A 153 3.37 -5.93 12.40
CA ILE A 153 3.35 -5.30 11.07
C ILE A 153 4.67 -4.54 10.88
N PRO A 154 5.47 -4.83 9.83
CA PRO A 154 6.65 -4.03 9.51
C PRO A 154 6.25 -2.59 9.18
N VAL A 155 6.90 -1.63 9.84
CA VAL A 155 6.71 -0.20 9.60
C VAL A 155 8.01 0.38 9.04
N ILE A 156 7.92 1.05 7.91
CA ILE A 156 9.07 1.61 7.19
C ILE A 156 8.87 3.10 7.00
N SER A 157 9.80 3.90 7.51
CA SER A 157 9.97 5.28 7.08
C SER A 157 10.82 5.32 5.81
N ALA A 158 10.17 5.49 4.65
CA ALA A 158 10.86 5.63 3.37
C ALA A 158 11.77 6.86 3.39
N ARG A 159 11.29 7.97 3.98
CA ARG A 159 12.09 9.18 4.17
C ARG A 159 13.36 8.92 4.96
N SER A 160 13.28 8.32 6.14
CA SER A 160 14.47 8.10 6.98
C SER A 160 15.46 7.10 6.37
N ILE A 161 15.02 6.27 5.42
CA ILE A 161 15.92 5.42 4.63
C ILE A 161 16.61 6.22 3.53
N PHE A 162 15.86 6.95 2.69
CA PHE A 162 16.37 7.49 1.43
C PHE A 162 16.81 8.97 1.46
N GLU A 163 16.21 9.82 2.31
CA GLU A 163 16.60 11.23 2.45
C GLU A 163 18.09 11.37 2.86
N PRO A 164 18.61 10.63 3.86
CA PRO A 164 20.03 10.70 4.23
C PRO A 164 20.99 10.20 3.14
N GLN A 165 20.49 9.48 2.13
CA GLN A 165 21.27 9.00 0.99
C GLN A 165 21.31 10.02 -0.17
N GLY A 166 20.76 11.22 0.02
CA GLY A 166 20.76 12.28 -0.98
C GLY A 166 19.61 12.23 -1.97
N VAL A 167 18.61 11.36 -1.76
CA VAL A 167 17.37 11.39 -2.56
C VAL A 167 16.53 12.57 -2.09
N ALA A 168 16.53 13.66 -2.85
CA ALA A 168 15.87 14.91 -2.44
C ALA A 168 14.36 14.93 -2.69
N ASP A 169 13.85 14.17 -3.65
CA ASP A 169 12.45 14.16 -4.04
C ASP A 169 11.62 13.19 -3.18
N PRO A 170 10.64 13.66 -2.39
CA PRO A 170 9.77 12.80 -1.57
C PRO A 170 9.00 11.74 -2.36
N ALA A 171 8.67 12.01 -3.63
CA ALA A 171 7.99 11.04 -4.48
C ALA A 171 8.86 9.79 -4.72
N ARG A 172 10.19 9.98 -4.79
CA ARG A 172 11.15 8.91 -5.03
C ARG A 172 11.36 8.01 -3.81
N TRP A 173 11.15 8.51 -2.59
CA TRP A 173 11.34 7.72 -1.37
C TRP A 173 10.45 6.48 -1.37
N LYS A 174 9.13 6.63 -1.61
CA LYS A 174 8.21 5.49 -1.68
C LYS A 174 8.47 4.61 -2.89
N ALA A 175 8.76 5.19 -4.05
CA ALA A 175 9.09 4.41 -5.26
C ALA A 175 10.28 3.46 -5.02
N LEU A 176 11.38 3.97 -4.48
CA LEU A 176 12.55 3.17 -4.14
C LEU A 176 12.25 2.16 -3.02
N CYS A 177 11.47 2.56 -2.01
CA CYS A 177 11.07 1.69 -0.92
C CYS A 177 10.24 0.49 -1.42
N PHE A 178 9.24 0.74 -2.26
CA PHE A 178 8.34 -0.29 -2.79
C PHE A 178 9.10 -1.29 -3.65
N GLN A 179 10.03 -0.81 -4.49
CA GLN A 179 10.93 -1.67 -5.29
C GLN A 179 11.78 -2.57 -4.40
N ARG A 180 12.39 -2.02 -3.34
CA ARG A 180 13.19 -2.82 -2.39
C ARG A 180 12.34 -3.84 -1.64
N ILE A 181 11.14 -3.49 -1.20
CA ILE A 181 10.22 -4.43 -0.53
C ILE A 181 9.85 -5.57 -1.49
N ALA A 182 9.44 -5.25 -2.72
CA ALA A 182 9.04 -6.25 -3.72
C ALA A 182 10.18 -7.22 -4.06
N ALA A 183 11.41 -6.73 -4.19
CA ALA A 183 12.60 -7.56 -4.38
C ALA A 183 12.91 -8.41 -3.14
N CYS A 184 12.85 -7.82 -1.95
CA CYS A 184 13.15 -8.49 -0.67
C CYS A 184 12.26 -9.70 -0.39
N VAL A 185 10.96 -9.58 -0.69
CA VAL A 185 10.00 -10.67 -0.48
C VAL A 185 9.94 -11.66 -1.65
N GLY A 186 10.79 -11.51 -2.67
CA GLY A 186 10.76 -12.34 -3.87
C GLY A 186 9.41 -12.28 -4.59
N LEU A 187 8.74 -11.11 -4.60
CA LEU A 187 7.37 -11.01 -5.07
C LEU A 187 7.26 -11.45 -6.52
N GLY A 188 6.59 -12.57 -6.77
CA GLY A 188 6.43 -13.15 -8.11
C GLY A 188 7.55 -14.12 -8.55
N GLU A 189 8.58 -14.37 -7.74
CA GLU A 189 9.63 -15.35 -8.08
C GLU A 189 9.10 -16.79 -8.12
N HIS A 190 7.95 -17.04 -7.47
CA HIS A 190 7.30 -18.35 -7.40
C HIS A 190 5.88 -18.34 -8.01
N GLY A 191 5.52 -17.35 -8.82
CA GLY A 191 4.19 -17.22 -9.44
C GLY A 191 3.82 -15.78 -9.79
N LEU A 192 2.53 -15.49 -9.99
CA LEU A 192 2.08 -14.10 -10.18
C LEU A 192 2.06 -13.36 -8.83
N GLY A 193 2.86 -12.31 -8.70
CA GLY A 193 2.90 -11.48 -7.50
C GLY A 193 1.82 -10.39 -7.53
N HIS A 194 1.04 -10.26 -6.46
CA HIS A 194 0.07 -9.17 -6.30
C HIS A 194 0.68 -8.10 -5.40
N PHE A 195 0.86 -6.88 -5.92
CA PHE A 195 1.31 -5.72 -5.15
C PHE A 195 0.16 -4.74 -5.03
N VAL A 196 -0.36 -4.55 -3.83
CA VAL A 196 -1.50 -3.66 -3.56
C VAL A 196 -1.04 -2.51 -2.68
N SER A 197 -1.24 -1.28 -3.13
CA SER A 197 -1.00 -0.10 -2.30
C SER A 197 -2.30 0.63 -1.98
N ILE A 198 -2.39 1.09 -0.75
CA ILE A 198 -3.53 1.86 -0.22
C ILE A 198 -2.97 3.12 0.42
N GLY A 199 -3.35 4.29 -0.10
CA GLY A 199 -2.83 5.59 0.33
C GLY A 199 -3.65 6.75 -0.21
N ASP A 200 -3.56 7.92 0.41
CA ASP A 200 -4.31 9.11 -0.01
C ASP A 200 -3.58 9.92 -1.09
N SER A 201 -2.25 9.81 -1.21
CA SER A 201 -1.47 10.68 -2.09
C SER A 201 -1.24 10.10 -3.50
N TRP A 202 -0.65 10.92 -4.37
CA TRP A 202 -0.21 10.47 -5.70
C TRP A 202 1.11 9.69 -5.65
N HIS A 203 1.86 9.80 -4.56
CA HIS A 203 3.19 9.18 -4.43
C HIS A 203 3.09 7.66 -4.31
N GLU A 204 2.16 7.14 -3.51
CA GLU A 204 1.96 5.69 -3.34
C GLU A 204 1.45 5.05 -4.63
N ARG A 205 0.51 5.75 -5.30
CA ARG A 205 -0.01 5.31 -6.60
C ARG A 205 1.11 5.22 -7.64
N ALA A 206 1.90 6.27 -7.80
CA ALA A 206 3.02 6.28 -8.76
C ALA A 206 4.04 5.17 -8.45
N ALA A 207 4.43 5.04 -7.17
CA ALA A 207 5.35 4.00 -6.71
C ALA A 207 4.85 2.59 -7.02
N THR A 208 3.55 2.34 -6.90
CA THR A 208 2.91 1.04 -7.16
C THR A 208 3.05 0.61 -8.60
N PHE A 209 2.78 1.52 -9.54
CA PHE A 209 2.89 1.20 -10.96
C PHE A 209 4.36 1.17 -11.43
N GLU A 210 5.26 1.92 -10.79
CA GLU A 210 6.70 1.74 -11.02
C GLU A 210 7.14 0.30 -10.67
N VAL A 211 6.69 -0.27 -9.55
CA VAL A 211 7.03 -1.67 -9.17
C VAL A 211 6.65 -2.69 -10.24
N ALA A 212 5.53 -2.50 -10.95
CA ALA A 212 5.13 -3.41 -12.03
C ALA A 212 6.05 -3.34 -13.26
N THR A 213 6.75 -2.23 -13.44
CA THR A 213 7.64 -2.01 -14.59
C THR A 213 9.09 -2.37 -14.32
N VAL A 214 9.46 -2.58 -13.06
CA VAL A 214 10.85 -2.83 -12.64
C VAL A 214 11.11 -4.32 -12.42
N GLY A 215 12.20 -4.80 -13.04
CA GLY A 215 12.63 -6.19 -12.97
C GLY A 215 12.01 -7.08 -14.06
N SER A 216 12.36 -8.37 -14.05
CA SER A 216 11.92 -9.34 -15.07
C SER A 216 10.73 -10.20 -14.65
N VAL A 217 10.18 -9.96 -13.45
CA VAL A 217 9.15 -10.79 -12.83
C VAL A 217 7.78 -10.11 -12.97
N PRO A 218 6.78 -10.76 -13.59
CA PRO A 218 5.47 -10.19 -13.78
C PRO A 218 4.72 -10.02 -12.45
N ARG A 219 4.10 -8.85 -12.27
CA ARG A 219 3.34 -8.49 -11.07
C ARG A 219 2.05 -7.76 -11.43
N PHE A 220 0.98 -8.07 -10.73
CA PHE A 220 -0.23 -7.27 -10.77
C PHE A 220 -0.14 -6.14 -9.75
N ALA A 221 0.10 -4.92 -10.24
CA ALA A 221 0.06 -3.71 -9.43
C ALA A 221 -1.37 -3.20 -9.30
N LYS A 222 -1.78 -2.90 -8.07
CA LYS A 222 -3.11 -2.40 -7.74
C LYS A 222 -3.00 -1.21 -6.79
N SER A 223 -3.58 -0.09 -7.15
CA SER A 223 -3.65 1.10 -6.31
C SER A 223 -5.10 1.35 -5.90
N LEU A 224 -5.33 1.58 -4.61
CA LEU A 224 -6.56 2.17 -4.08
C LEU A 224 -6.21 3.53 -3.48
N LYS A 225 -6.55 4.60 -4.19
CA LYS A 225 -6.31 5.99 -3.79
C LYS A 225 -7.46 6.50 -2.91
N LEU A 226 -7.15 6.89 -1.68
CA LEU A 226 -8.09 7.52 -0.75
C LEU A 226 -8.23 9.02 -1.03
N LEU A 227 -9.23 9.65 -0.43
CA LEU A 227 -9.42 11.09 -0.45
C LEU A 227 -8.23 11.77 0.25
N GLU A 228 -7.68 12.81 -0.37
CA GLU A 228 -6.60 13.63 0.20
C GLU A 228 -7.12 14.48 1.36
N ARG A 229 -6.40 14.48 2.49
CA ARG A 229 -6.72 15.26 3.71
C ARG A 229 -8.19 15.10 4.17
N PRO A 230 -8.66 13.87 4.43
CA PRO A 230 -10.02 13.63 4.88
C PRO A 230 -10.23 14.19 6.29
N SER A 231 -11.48 14.52 6.62
CA SER A 231 -11.86 14.70 8.02
C SER A 231 -11.72 13.37 8.79
N ILE A 232 -11.68 13.43 10.12
CA ILE A 232 -11.60 12.22 10.97
C ILE A 232 -12.74 11.25 10.66
N ALA A 233 -13.97 11.78 10.55
CA ALA A 233 -15.15 10.99 10.22
C ALA A 233 -15.08 10.39 8.80
N GLN A 234 -14.63 11.17 7.80
CA GLN A 234 -14.45 10.68 6.43
C GLN A 234 -13.42 9.56 6.37
N LEU A 235 -12.30 9.69 7.09
CA LEU A 235 -11.27 8.65 7.11
C LEU A 235 -11.80 7.34 7.72
N GLY A 236 -12.55 7.43 8.83
CA GLY A 236 -13.19 6.25 9.42
C GLY A 236 -14.14 5.54 8.46
N GLN A 237 -14.94 6.28 7.68
CA GLN A 237 -15.82 5.71 6.65
C GLN A 237 -15.04 5.06 5.52
N GLN A 238 -14.00 5.74 5.00
CA GLN A 238 -13.14 5.19 3.95
C GLN A 238 -12.48 3.88 4.39
N LEU A 239 -11.97 3.81 5.62
CA LEU A 239 -11.32 2.61 6.14
C LEU A 239 -12.29 1.41 6.24
N GLU A 240 -13.54 1.66 6.62
CA GLU A 240 -14.59 0.65 6.66
C GLU A 240 -14.92 0.11 5.26
N VAL A 241 -15.02 1.00 4.26
CA VAL A 241 -15.20 0.62 2.85
C VAL A 241 -13.96 -0.12 2.33
N CYS A 242 -12.75 0.37 2.61
CA CYS A 242 -11.49 -0.28 2.24
C CYS A 242 -11.44 -1.73 2.75
N ALA A 243 -11.88 -1.96 3.99
CA ALA A 243 -11.91 -3.30 4.58
C ALA A 243 -12.79 -4.28 3.78
N ALA A 244 -13.88 -3.81 3.16
CA ALA A 244 -14.73 -4.62 2.29
C ALA A 244 -14.09 -4.93 0.93
N TRP A 245 -13.16 -4.08 0.47
CA TRP A 245 -12.47 -4.23 -0.82
C TRP A 245 -11.22 -5.12 -0.77
N ILE A 246 -10.68 -5.41 0.42
CA ILE A 246 -9.42 -6.16 0.57
C ILE A 246 -9.43 -7.50 -0.18
N GLU A 247 -10.49 -8.29 -0.08
CA GLU A 247 -10.57 -9.61 -0.73
C GLU A 247 -10.62 -9.49 -2.27
N HIS A 248 -11.33 -8.48 -2.78
CA HIS A 248 -11.36 -8.19 -4.20
C HIS A 248 -9.98 -7.75 -4.71
N LEU A 249 -9.31 -6.83 -4.01
CA LEU A 249 -7.95 -6.40 -4.34
C LEU A 249 -6.94 -7.57 -4.31
N ALA A 250 -7.08 -8.47 -3.33
CA ALA A 250 -6.23 -9.65 -3.21
C ALA A 250 -6.36 -10.58 -4.43
N THR A 251 -7.58 -10.84 -4.88
CA THR A 251 -7.89 -11.92 -5.83
C THR A 251 -8.04 -11.48 -7.27
N TYR A 252 -8.24 -10.18 -7.54
CA TYR A 252 -8.47 -9.70 -8.90
C TYR A 252 -7.26 -10.00 -9.83
N PRO A 253 -7.47 -10.71 -10.96
CA PRO A 253 -6.39 -11.12 -11.86
C PRO A 253 -6.05 -10.01 -12.86
N GLY A 254 -5.39 -8.96 -12.39
CA GLY A 254 -5.02 -7.84 -13.25
C GLY A 254 -4.55 -6.61 -12.50
N PHE A 255 -4.31 -5.55 -13.26
CA PHE A 255 -4.04 -4.22 -12.75
C PHE A 255 -5.34 -3.56 -12.29
N LEU A 256 -5.27 -2.81 -11.19
CA LEU A 256 -6.37 -1.97 -10.72
C LEU A 256 -5.83 -0.59 -10.38
N ASP A 257 -6.52 0.45 -10.83
CA ASP A 257 -6.25 1.84 -10.47
C ASP A 257 -7.57 2.45 -10.03
N LEU A 258 -7.83 2.36 -8.72
CA LEU A 258 -9.09 2.72 -8.11
C LEU A 258 -8.91 3.95 -7.24
N SER A 259 -9.99 4.72 -7.05
CA SER A 259 -10.05 5.80 -6.09
C SER A 259 -11.40 5.91 -5.41
N PHE A 260 -11.39 6.48 -4.21
CA PHE A 260 -12.60 7.03 -3.62
C PHE A 260 -13.14 8.17 -4.49
N GLN A 261 -14.45 8.17 -4.67
CA GLN A 261 -15.21 9.20 -5.36
C GLN A 261 -15.90 10.11 -4.33
N ASP A 262 -16.46 11.23 -4.79
CA ASP A 262 -17.12 12.22 -3.91
C ASP A 262 -18.29 11.63 -3.09
N ASN A 263 -18.90 10.54 -3.56
CA ASN A 263 -20.00 9.84 -2.89
C ASN A 263 -19.54 8.76 -1.88
N MET A 264 -18.26 8.72 -1.50
CA MET A 264 -17.68 7.71 -0.60
C MET A 264 -17.72 6.27 -1.16
N ASP A 265 -17.83 6.12 -2.48
CA ASP A 265 -17.72 4.84 -3.17
C ASP A 265 -16.36 4.67 -3.83
N VAL A 266 -15.98 3.41 -4.10
CA VAL A 266 -14.73 3.06 -4.78
C VAL A 266 -15.03 2.75 -6.25
N GLY A 267 -14.35 3.46 -7.15
CA GLY A 267 -14.46 3.24 -8.58
C GLY A 267 -13.12 3.39 -9.29
N PRO A 268 -13.07 3.21 -10.63
CA PRO A 268 -11.88 3.53 -11.42
C PRO A 268 -11.42 4.96 -11.16
N LEU A 269 -10.10 5.17 -11.09
CA LEU A 269 -9.54 6.50 -10.97
C LEU A 269 -9.88 7.32 -12.23
N VAL A 270 -10.62 8.41 -12.04
CA VAL A 270 -10.94 9.37 -13.11
C VAL A 270 -10.16 10.66 -12.84
N LEU A 271 -9.33 11.07 -13.80
CA LEU A 271 -8.60 12.34 -13.69
C LEU A 271 -9.55 13.51 -14.00
N PRO A 272 -9.56 14.58 -13.16
CA PRO A 272 -10.35 15.77 -13.44
C PRO A 272 -10.03 16.33 -14.83
N GLY A 273 -11.06 16.54 -15.66
CA GLY A 273 -10.91 17.08 -17.02
C GLY A 273 -10.63 16.04 -18.11
N VAL A 274 -10.49 14.76 -17.77
CA VAL A 274 -10.48 13.66 -18.74
C VAL A 274 -11.85 13.00 -18.71
N THR A 275 -12.74 13.37 -19.63
CA THR A 275 -13.97 12.61 -19.83
C THR A 275 -13.57 11.20 -20.26
N ALA A 276 -13.97 10.18 -19.49
CA ALA A 276 -13.92 8.81 -19.96
C ALA A 276 -14.64 8.77 -21.31
N ALA A 277 -13.92 8.44 -22.38
CA ALA A 277 -14.56 8.16 -23.65
C ALA A 277 -15.59 7.06 -23.36
N SER A 278 -16.87 7.36 -23.58
CA SER A 278 -17.92 6.36 -23.46
C SER A 278 -17.50 5.16 -24.32
N PRO A 279 -17.59 3.92 -23.82
CA PRO A 279 -17.38 2.78 -24.67
C PRO A 279 -18.39 2.88 -25.81
N SER A 280 -17.88 3.00 -27.04
CA SER A 280 -18.70 2.87 -28.24
C SER A 280 -19.42 1.52 -28.13
N PRO A 281 -20.76 1.47 -28.25
CA PRO A 281 -21.45 0.20 -28.22
C PRO A 281 -20.90 -0.66 -29.35
N ALA A 282 -20.33 -1.80 -28.98
CA ALA A 282 -19.93 -2.82 -29.93
C ALA A 282 -21.08 -3.06 -30.90
N ALA A 283 -20.77 -3.05 -32.20
CA ALA A 283 -21.71 -3.49 -33.22
C ALA A 283 -22.16 -4.91 -32.86
N ASP A 284 -23.44 -5.02 -32.52
CA ASP A 284 -24.10 -6.25 -32.16
C ASP A 284 -24.10 -7.17 -33.37
N ALA A 285 -23.45 -8.32 -33.23
CA ALA A 285 -23.44 -9.40 -34.20
C ALA A 285 -24.46 -10.44 -33.76
N SER A 286 -25.75 -10.17 -34.00
CA SER A 286 -26.79 -11.19 -33.92
C SER A 286 -28.04 -10.79 -34.70
N GLU A 287 -28.05 -11.03 -36.01
CA GLU A 287 -29.29 -11.30 -36.76
C GLU A 287 -29.00 -12.42 -37.75
N LEU A 288 -29.20 -13.66 -37.30
CA LEU A 288 -29.50 -14.82 -38.15
C LEU A 288 -30.44 -15.73 -37.35
N GLU A 289 -31.70 -15.32 -37.25
CA GLU A 289 -32.77 -16.27 -36.96
C GLU A 289 -33.25 -16.89 -38.28
N ALA A 290 -33.31 -18.22 -38.26
CA ALA A 290 -33.91 -19.04 -39.28
C ALA A 290 -35.44 -18.99 -39.15
N ASP A 291 -36.13 -18.83 -40.28
CA ASP A 291 -37.54 -19.17 -40.41
C ASP A 291 -37.71 -19.99 -41.69
N GLU A 292 -38.06 -21.26 -41.51
CA GLU A 292 -38.56 -22.14 -42.56
C GLU A 292 -40.07 -21.90 -42.73
N ALA A 293 -40.52 -21.55 -43.93
CA ALA A 293 -41.86 -21.90 -44.43
C ALA A 293 -41.96 -21.77 -45.95
N ASP A 294 -42.02 -22.94 -46.58
CA ASP A 294 -43.11 -23.37 -47.47
C ASP A 294 -43.20 -22.86 -48.94
N GLU A 295 -43.68 -23.80 -49.74
CA GLU A 295 -43.66 -24.02 -51.17
C GLU A 295 -44.28 -22.91 -52.05
N SER A 296 -43.67 -22.65 -53.22
CA SER A 296 -44.21 -22.99 -54.55
C SER A 296 -43.55 -22.20 -55.69
N ALA A 297 -43.11 -22.95 -56.71
CA ALA A 297 -42.51 -22.51 -57.98
C ALA A 297 -43.54 -21.81 -58.91
N PRO A 298 -43.24 -21.41 -60.18
CA PRO A 298 -42.02 -21.60 -60.96
C PRO A 298 -41.60 -20.43 -61.90
N SER A 299 -40.50 -20.71 -62.63
CA SER A 299 -40.22 -20.35 -64.03
C SER A 299 -39.22 -19.22 -64.31
N GLY A 300 -38.22 -19.56 -65.13
CA GLY A 300 -37.54 -18.58 -65.98
C GLY A 300 -36.04 -18.79 -66.17
N LEU A 301 -35.68 -19.57 -67.19
CA LEU A 301 -34.62 -19.29 -68.19
C LEU A 301 -33.16 -19.31 -67.69
N ASP A 302 -32.42 -20.35 -68.05
CA ASP A 302 -31.51 -20.38 -69.23
C ASP A 302 -30.31 -19.42 -69.05
N ASP A 303 -29.10 -19.95 -68.87
CA ASP A 303 -28.12 -20.01 -69.95
C ASP A 303 -26.88 -20.83 -69.55
N ALA A 304 -26.30 -21.42 -70.58
CA ALA A 304 -25.24 -22.41 -70.59
C ALA A 304 -23.83 -21.80 -70.57
N GLY A 305 -22.85 -22.68 -70.39
CA GLY A 305 -21.42 -22.41 -70.54
C GLY A 305 -20.64 -23.40 -69.67
N GLU A 306 -20.43 -24.66 -70.11
CA GLU A 306 -19.22 -25.07 -70.84
C GLU A 306 -17.93 -24.56 -70.16
N SER A 307 -16.93 -25.36 -69.80
CA SER A 307 -16.57 -26.72 -70.19
C SER A 307 -15.33 -27.12 -69.35
N GLN A 308 -15.19 -28.43 -69.09
CA GLN A 308 -14.00 -29.28 -69.30
C GLN A 308 -12.60 -28.63 -69.24
N ASP A 309 -11.53 -29.20 -68.73
CA ASP A 309 -11.06 -30.54 -68.33
C ASP A 309 -9.79 -30.19 -67.49
N GLY A 310 -9.31 -30.92 -66.49
CA GLY A 310 -9.01 -32.34 -66.44
C GLY A 310 -7.56 -32.51 -65.96
N ASN A 311 -7.33 -33.58 -65.20
CA ASN A 311 -6.06 -34.24 -64.88
C ASN A 311 -5.03 -33.48 -64.02
N ASP A 312 -4.21 -34.11 -63.19
CA ASP A 312 -4.08 -35.48 -62.65
C ASP A 312 -3.03 -35.33 -61.51
N VAL A 313 -3.26 -35.84 -60.31
CA VAL A 313 -2.62 -37.05 -59.73
C VAL A 313 -1.09 -37.00 -59.55
N ALA A 314 -0.66 -37.07 -58.28
CA ALA A 314 0.33 -37.99 -57.67
C ALA A 314 1.03 -37.29 -56.48
N MET A 315 0.82 -37.65 -55.21
CA MET A 315 1.23 -38.86 -54.46
C MET A 315 2.74 -39.03 -54.24
N GLU A 316 3.02 -39.46 -52.99
CA GLU A 316 4.24 -40.07 -52.42
C GLU A 316 5.32 -39.14 -51.84
N GLN A 317 5.54 -39.12 -50.51
CA GLN A 317 5.93 -40.14 -49.50
C GLN A 317 7.43 -40.10 -49.17
N GLY A 318 7.75 -40.31 -47.88
CA GLY A 318 9.07 -40.69 -47.34
C GLY A 318 9.74 -39.60 -46.50
N SER A 319 9.67 -39.60 -45.17
CA SER A 319 10.29 -40.49 -44.16
C SER A 319 11.69 -40.07 -43.70
N ALA A 320 11.77 -39.83 -42.38
CA ALA A 320 12.82 -40.15 -41.40
C ALA A 320 14.25 -39.59 -41.61
N GLU A 321 14.68 -38.71 -40.68
CA GLU A 321 15.51 -39.04 -39.50
C GLU A 321 15.33 -37.96 -38.42
#